data_AF-A0A7V9JSX3-F1
#
_entry.id   AF-A0A7V9JSX3-F1
#
_cell.length_a   1.000
_cell.length_b   1.000
_cell.length_c   1.000
_cell.angle_alpha   90.00
_cell.angle_beta   90.00
_cell.angle_gamma   90.00
#
_symmetry.space_group_name_H-M   'P 1'
#
loop_
_entity.id
_entity.type
_entity.pdbx_description
1 polymer ?
#
loop_
_entity_poly.entity_id
_entity_poly.type
_entity_poly.pdbx_seq_one_letter_code
_entity_poly.pdbx_strand_id
1 'polypeptide(L)'
;MRLHSLVLGFAIILLLAACGGPRVKPISRSAALSDPQPREMRVVKVWDQVTEGMDLDRDENISHLIEVEITDGPEKGTVMTLPYDEWNVGQRPPRAGDRVVLAPADWVKRSATSTGRPYGGW
;
A
#
# COMPACT_ATOMS: atom_id res chain seq x y z
N MET A 1 -2.70 43.11 25.10
CA MET A 1 -2.49 41.66 25.38
C MET A 1 -3.55 40.81 24.66
N ARG A 2 -3.50 40.63 23.32
CA ARG A 2 -4.47 39.78 22.57
C ARG A 2 -3.90 39.24 21.24
N LEU A 3 -2.62 38.89 21.17
CA LEU A 3 -2.02 38.31 19.94
C LEU A 3 -1.56 36.85 20.11
N HIS A 4 -1.39 36.36 21.34
CA HIS A 4 -0.82 35.03 21.60
C HIS A 4 -1.83 33.88 21.50
N SER A 5 -3.13 34.14 21.64
CA SER A 5 -4.17 33.09 21.64
C SER A 5 -4.60 32.63 20.25
N LEU A 6 -4.32 33.40 19.20
CA LEU A 6 -4.71 33.06 17.82
C LEU A 6 -3.70 32.13 17.13
N VAL A 7 -2.42 32.20 17.50
CA VAL A 7 -1.36 31.38 16.89
C VAL A 7 -1.44 29.91 17.34
N LEU A 8 -1.89 29.66 18.57
CA LEU A 8 -1.95 28.31 19.14
C LEU A 8 -3.07 27.44 18.52
N GLY A 9 -4.18 28.06 18.08
CA GLY A 9 -5.29 27.34 17.44
C GLY A 9 -4.96 26.83 16.04
N PHE A 10 -4.13 27.54 15.28
CA PHE A 10 -3.79 27.18 13.90
C PHE A 10 -2.82 25.99 13.83
N ALA A 11 -1.94 25.83 14.81
CA ALA A 11 -1.00 24.70 14.89
C ALA A 11 -1.71 23.35 15.17
N ILE A 12 -2.83 23.35 15.87
CA ILE A 12 -3.60 22.13 16.20
C ILE A 12 -4.42 21.65 14.99
N ILE A 13 -4.92 22.57 14.15
CA ILE A 13 -5.69 22.22 12.94
C ILE A 13 -4.79 21.61 11.85
N LEU A 14 -3.52 22.03 11.76
CA LEU A 14 -2.54 21.45 10.81
C LEU A 14 -2.10 20.02 11.16
N LEU A 15 -2.17 19.61 12.42
CA LEU A 15 -1.82 18.24 12.86
C LEU A 15 -2.92 17.20 12.59
N LEU A 16 -4.15 17.63 12.30
CA LEU A 16 -5.28 16.75 11.99
C LEU A 16 -5.38 16.39 10.49
N ALA A 17 -4.55 16.99 9.63
CA ALA A 17 -4.57 16.76 8.18
C ALA A 17 -3.68 15.60 7.71
N ALA A 18 -3.00 14.88 8.62
CA ALA A 18 -2.12 13.76 8.28
C ALA A 18 -2.84 12.39 8.24
N CYS A 19 -4.17 12.37 8.29
CA CYS A 19 -4.95 11.15 8.38
C CYS A 19 -5.43 10.67 7.01
N GLY A 20 -4.81 9.60 6.50
CA GLY A 20 -5.54 8.66 5.63
C GLY A 20 -4.66 7.75 4.79
N GLY A 21 -3.81 8.33 3.95
CA GLY A 21 -3.18 7.61 2.84
C GLY A 21 -1.78 7.03 3.10
N PRO A 22 -1.21 6.34 2.10
CA PRO A 22 0.18 5.90 2.10
C PRO A 22 1.16 7.07 2.21
N ARG A 23 2.33 6.84 2.83
CA ARG A 23 3.37 7.87 2.99
C ARG A 23 4.07 8.21 1.68
N VAL A 24 4.07 7.27 0.74
CA VAL A 24 4.69 7.40 -0.58
C VAL A 24 3.67 7.04 -1.66
N LYS A 25 3.78 7.69 -2.82
CA LYS A 25 2.87 7.42 -3.95
C LYS A 25 2.97 5.92 -4.32
N PRO A 26 1.83 5.22 -4.48
CA PRO A 26 1.85 3.84 -4.95
C PRO A 26 2.49 3.71 -6.32
N ILE A 27 3.25 2.64 -6.54
CA ILE A 27 3.69 2.28 -7.89
C ILE A 27 2.51 1.70 -8.68
N SER A 28 2.53 1.86 -10.00
CA SER A 28 1.50 1.29 -10.86
C SER A 28 1.59 -0.24 -10.91
N ARG A 29 0.48 -0.90 -11.25
CA ARG A 29 0.46 -2.35 -11.52
C ARG A 29 1.48 -2.77 -12.58
N SER A 30 1.62 -1.98 -13.65
CA SER A 30 2.60 -2.24 -14.72
C SER A 30 4.05 -2.15 -14.24
N ALA A 31 4.36 -1.18 -13.38
CA ALA A 31 5.68 -1.03 -12.77
C ALA A 31 5.99 -2.19 -11.83
N ALA A 32 5.02 -2.58 -10.97
CA ALA A 32 5.16 -3.75 -10.11
C ALA A 32 5.42 -5.04 -10.92
N LEU A 33 4.63 -5.28 -11.98
CA LEU A 33 4.80 -6.46 -12.86
C LEU A 33 6.17 -6.49 -13.56
N SER A 34 6.76 -5.33 -13.81
CA SER A 34 8.05 -5.20 -14.50
C SER A 34 9.24 -5.33 -13.54
N ASP A 35 9.00 -5.48 -12.23
CA ASP A 35 10.02 -5.65 -11.20
C ASP A 35 9.96 -7.08 -10.60
N PRO A 36 10.75 -8.02 -11.16
CA PRO A 36 10.80 -9.40 -10.70
C PRO A 36 11.81 -9.62 -9.56
N GLN A 37 12.43 -8.58 -9.00
CA GLN A 37 13.52 -8.74 -8.04
C GLN A 37 12.97 -8.97 -6.62
N PRO A 38 13.23 -10.13 -5.99
CA PRO A 38 12.79 -10.39 -4.62
C PRO A 38 13.49 -9.50 -3.62
N ARG A 39 12.75 -9.02 -2.62
CA ARG A 39 13.26 -8.19 -1.53
C ARG A 39 12.76 -8.71 -0.20
N GLU A 40 13.59 -8.66 0.84
CA GLU A 40 13.11 -8.84 2.21
C GLU A 40 12.49 -7.53 2.69
N MET A 41 11.22 -7.62 3.08
CA MET A 41 10.40 -6.46 3.40
C MET A 41 9.60 -6.71 4.67
N ARG A 42 9.38 -5.64 5.44
CA ARG A 42 8.42 -5.60 6.54
C ARG A 42 7.19 -4.82 6.10
N VAL A 43 6.01 -5.41 6.29
CA VAL A 43 4.74 -4.75 6.02
C VAL A 43 4.52 -3.68 7.08
N VAL A 44 4.33 -2.44 6.66
CA VAL A 44 4.07 -1.30 7.54
C VAL A 44 2.57 -1.11 7.72
N LYS A 45 1.84 -1.06 6.60
CA LYS A 45 0.39 -0.82 6.61
C LYS A 45 -0.26 -1.39 5.36
N VAL A 46 -1.51 -1.79 5.50
CA VAL A 46 -2.38 -2.28 4.42
C VAL A 46 -3.60 -1.40 4.40
N TRP A 47 -4.00 -0.98 3.20
CA TRP A 47 -5.25 -0.29 2.96
C TRP A 47 -6.08 -1.09 1.99
N ASP A 48 -7.35 -1.28 2.31
CA ASP A 48 -8.32 -1.88 1.40
C ASP A 48 -8.87 -0.78 0.47
N GLN A 49 -8.50 -0.84 -0.82
CA GLN A 49 -8.97 0.14 -1.79
C GLN A 49 -10.48 0.07 -2.02
N VAL A 50 -11.10 -1.07 -1.72
CA VAL A 50 -12.51 -1.34 -1.96
C VAL A 50 -13.35 -0.62 -0.92
N THR A 51 -12.97 -0.75 0.35
CA THR A 51 -13.75 -0.25 1.48
C THR A 51 -13.31 1.13 1.97
N GLU A 52 -12.03 1.48 1.85
CA GLU A 52 -11.50 2.74 2.40
C GLU A 52 -11.65 3.94 1.44
N GLY A 53 -12.12 3.72 0.20
CA GLY A 53 -12.48 4.80 -0.73
C GLY A 53 -11.35 5.78 -1.01
N MET A 54 -10.10 5.30 -1.03
CA MET A 54 -8.93 6.15 -1.26
C MET A 54 -9.02 6.82 -2.63
N ASP A 55 -8.90 8.15 -2.65
CA ASP A 55 -8.93 9.01 -3.84
C ASP A 55 -7.55 8.99 -4.56
N LEU A 56 -7.10 7.77 -4.86
CA LEU A 56 -5.89 7.49 -5.64
C LEU A 56 -6.38 6.87 -6.95
N ASP A 57 -5.77 7.24 -8.10
CA ASP A 57 -6.11 6.71 -9.44
C ASP A 57 -6.37 5.19 -9.37
N ARG A 58 -7.66 4.84 -9.32
CA ARG A 58 -8.11 3.54 -8.83
C ARG A 58 -7.99 2.54 -9.95
N ASP A 59 -6.96 1.70 -9.93
CA ASP A 59 -6.87 0.55 -10.83
C ASP A 59 -7.88 -0.50 -10.36
N GLU A 60 -8.90 -0.77 -11.18
CA GLU A 60 -10.01 -1.68 -10.86
C GLU A 60 -9.56 -3.12 -10.54
N ASN A 61 -8.32 -3.48 -10.89
CA ASN A 61 -7.73 -4.78 -10.62
C ASN A 61 -6.95 -4.82 -9.31
N ILE A 62 -6.76 -3.69 -8.64
CA ILE A 62 -6.01 -3.62 -7.38
C ILE A 62 -6.97 -3.60 -6.20
N SER A 63 -6.90 -4.66 -5.40
CA SER A 63 -7.71 -4.83 -4.18
C SER A 63 -7.19 -4.01 -3.00
N HIS A 64 -5.86 -3.93 -2.86
CA HIS A 64 -5.23 -3.33 -1.69
C HIS A 64 -3.99 -2.52 -2.09
N LEU A 65 -3.64 -1.54 -1.25
CA LEU A 65 -2.31 -0.93 -1.24
C LEU A 65 -1.57 -1.41 -0.01
N ILE A 66 -0.29 -1.73 -0.18
CA ILE A 66 0.52 -2.26 0.91
C ILE A 66 1.81 -1.48 0.99
N GLU A 67 1.96 -0.73 2.07
CA GLU A 67 3.20 -0.03 2.36
C GLU A 67 4.14 -0.97 3.08
N VAL A 68 5.36 -1.06 2.57
CA VAL A 68 6.41 -1.93 3.06
C VAL A 68 7.70 -1.15 3.22
N GLU A 69 8.55 -1.61 4.13
CA GLU A 69 9.91 -1.14 4.32
C GLU A 69 10.88 -2.26 3.96
N ILE A 70 11.85 -1.99 3.09
CA ILE A 70 12.90 -2.96 2.75
C ILE A 70 13.81 -3.14 3.96
N THR A 71 13.96 -4.38 4.44
CA THR A 71 14.72 -4.68 5.67
C THR A 71 16.14 -5.18 5.42
N ASP A 72 16.45 -5.58 4.18
CA ASP A 72 17.77 -6.08 3.80
C ASP A 72 18.20 -5.66 2.38
N GLY A 73 19.50 -5.73 2.10
CA GLY A 73 20.08 -5.40 0.80
C GLY A 73 20.40 -3.91 0.57
N PRO A 74 20.75 -3.52 -0.67
CA PRO A 74 21.24 -2.18 -0.99
C PRO A 74 20.17 -1.08 -0.83
N GLU A 75 18.90 -1.43 -0.90
CA GLU A 75 17.76 -0.50 -0.75
C GLU A 75 17.21 -0.47 0.68
N LYS A 76 17.89 -1.07 1.66
CA LYS A 76 17.43 -1.16 3.06
C LYS A 76 17.03 0.20 3.63
N GLY A 77 15.89 0.21 4.33
CA GLY A 77 15.28 1.40 4.92
C GLY A 77 14.39 2.18 3.95
N THR A 78 14.36 1.79 2.66
CA THR A 78 13.45 2.38 1.68
C THR A 78 12.02 1.94 1.95
N VAL A 79 11.10 2.91 1.93
CA VAL A 79 9.66 2.66 2.01
C VAL A 79 9.06 2.71 0.62
N MET A 80 8.21 1.74 0.29
CA MET A 80 7.45 1.70 -0.96
C MET A 80 6.01 1.32 -0.69
N THR A 81 5.10 1.77 -1.56
CA THR A 81 3.70 1.35 -1.54
C THR A 81 3.42 0.51 -2.78
N LEU A 82 3.15 -0.76 -2.56
CA LEU A 82 2.94 -1.77 -3.58
C LEU A 82 1.44 -1.99 -3.82
N PRO A 83 1.01 -2.11 -5.09
CA PRO A 83 -0.33 -2.59 -5.38
C PRO A 83 -0.44 -4.09 -5.05
N TYR A 84 -1.60 -4.52 -4.59
CA TYR A 84 -1.90 -5.94 -4.35
C TYR A 84 -3.24 -6.35 -4.94
N ASP A 85 -3.23 -7.45 -5.67
CA ASP A 85 -4.40 -8.03 -6.34
C ASP A 85 -4.70 -9.40 -5.73
N GLU A 86 -5.58 -9.43 -4.71
CA GLU A 86 -5.90 -10.65 -3.98
C GLU A 86 -6.52 -11.73 -4.88
N TRP A 87 -7.15 -11.35 -5.99
CA TRP A 87 -7.77 -12.29 -6.92
C TRP A 87 -6.72 -12.93 -7.81
N ASN A 88 -5.75 -12.16 -8.33
CA ASN A 88 -4.64 -12.71 -9.09
C ASN A 88 -3.65 -13.47 -8.21
N VAL A 89 -3.35 -12.99 -7.01
CA VAL A 89 -2.47 -13.72 -6.08
C VAL A 89 -3.17 -14.94 -5.50
N GLY A 90 -4.50 -14.92 -5.38
CA GLY A 90 -5.31 -16.01 -4.85
C GLY A 90 -5.14 -16.20 -3.34
N GLN A 91 -4.67 -15.17 -2.63
CA GLN A 91 -4.42 -15.19 -1.19
C GLN A 91 -4.77 -13.83 -0.59
N ARG A 92 -5.08 -13.81 0.71
CA ARG A 92 -5.28 -12.55 1.44
C ARG A 92 -3.97 -11.75 1.52
N PRO A 93 -4.04 -10.40 1.55
CA PRO A 93 -2.85 -9.59 1.74
C PRO A 93 -2.14 -9.93 3.07
N PRO A 94 -0.80 -9.84 3.12
CA PRO A 94 -0.05 -9.89 4.37
C PRO A 94 -0.56 -8.89 5.41
N ARG A 95 -0.32 -9.14 6.69
CA ARG A 95 -0.72 -8.22 7.78
C ARG A 95 0.38 -7.21 8.07
N ALA A 96 0.01 -6.05 8.61
CA ALA A 96 0.97 -5.11 9.16
C ALA A 96 1.85 -5.78 10.22
N GLY A 97 3.16 -5.59 10.11
CA GLY A 97 4.19 -6.23 10.95
C GLY A 97 4.80 -7.49 10.35
N ASP A 98 4.16 -8.14 9.37
CA ASP A 98 4.68 -9.36 8.74
C ASP A 98 6.01 -9.08 8.01
N ARG A 99 6.89 -10.08 8.02
CA ARG A 99 8.09 -10.10 7.17
C ARG A 99 7.86 -11.02 5.99
N VAL A 100 8.18 -10.54 4.80
CA VAL A 100 7.98 -11.26 3.54
C VAL A 100 9.22 -11.16 2.67
N VAL A 101 9.46 -12.19 1.86
CA VAL A 101 10.51 -12.19 0.83
C VAL A 101 9.83 -12.45 -0.50
N LEU A 102 9.53 -11.38 -1.23
CA LEU A 102 8.76 -11.41 -2.47
C LEU A 102 9.27 -10.35 -3.44
N ALA A 103 9.08 -10.57 -4.74
CA ALA A 103 9.25 -9.50 -5.72
C ALA A 103 7.98 -8.67 -5.82
N PRO A 104 8.05 -7.36 -6.14
CA PRO A 104 6.85 -6.54 -6.40
C PRO A 104 5.89 -7.18 -7.42
N ALA A 105 6.41 -7.85 -8.44
CA ALA A 105 5.59 -8.57 -9.41
C ALA A 105 4.70 -9.66 -8.76
N ASP A 106 5.15 -10.30 -7.70
CA ASP A 106 4.41 -11.39 -7.03
C ASP A 106 3.14 -10.90 -6.30
N TRP A 107 3.00 -9.59 -6.07
CA TRP A 107 1.84 -8.98 -5.40
C TRP A 107 0.65 -8.78 -6.34
N VAL A 108 0.90 -8.86 -7.65
CA VAL A 108 -0.10 -8.57 -8.70
C VAL A 108 -0.14 -9.61 -9.82
N LYS A 109 0.89 -10.44 -9.99
CA LYS A 109 0.88 -11.49 -11.01
C LYS A 109 -0.11 -12.58 -10.62
N ARG A 110 -0.67 -13.24 -11.64
CA ARG A 110 -1.54 -14.40 -11.42
C ARG A 110 -0.72 -15.57 -10.88
N SER A 111 -1.15 -16.13 -9.75
CA SER A 111 -0.59 -17.35 -9.18
C SER A 111 -1.39 -18.59 -9.63
N ALA A 112 -0.80 -19.78 -9.50
CA ALA A 112 -1.49 -21.04 -9.77
C ALA A 112 -2.66 -21.32 -8.81
N THR A 113 -2.67 -20.69 -7.63
CA THR A 113 -3.74 -20.83 -6.63
C THR A 113 -4.87 -19.81 -6.81
N SER A 114 -4.76 -18.95 -7.83
CA SER A 114 -5.79 -17.96 -8.16
C SER A 114 -7.06 -18.61 -8.72
N THR A 115 -8.18 -18.37 -8.05
CA THR A 115 -9.52 -18.68 -8.56
C THR A 115 -10.10 -17.55 -9.43
N GLY A 116 -9.35 -16.45 -9.61
CA GLY A 116 -9.82 -15.24 -10.27
C GLY A 116 -10.87 -14.47 -9.45
N ARG A 117 -11.32 -13.34 -10.00
CA ARG A 117 -12.35 -12.50 -9.38
C ARG A 117 -13.72 -13.17 -9.57
N PRO A 118 -14.58 -13.26 -8.52
CA PRO A 118 -15.92 -13.83 -8.67
C PRO A 118 -16.74 -13.03 -9.70
N TYR A 119 -17.45 -13.73 -10.58
CA TYR A 119 -18.36 -13.11 -11.55
C TYR A 119 -19.57 -12.53 -10.82
N GLY A 120 -19.81 -11.21 -10.96
CA GLY A 120 -20.97 -10.54 -10.39
C GLY A 120 -20.69 -9.21 -9.68
N GLY A 121 -19.43 -8.87 -9.43
CA GLY A 121 -19.14 -7.76 -8.53
C GLY A 121 -19.54 -8.10 -7.08
N TRP A 122 -19.09 -7.26 -6.17
CA TRP A 122 -19.13 -7.45 -4.72
C TRP A 122 -20.48 -7.84 -4.13
#